data_AF-A0A972ANW5-F1
#
_entry.id   AF-A0A972ANW5-F1
#
_cell.length_a   1.000
_cell.length_b   1.000
_cell.length_c   1.000
_cell.angle_alpha   90.00
_cell.angle_beta   90.00
_cell.angle_gamma   90.00
#
_symmetry.space_group_name_H-M   'P 1'
#
loop_
_entity.id
_entity.type
_entity.pdbx_description
1 polymer ?
#
loop_
_entity_poly.entity_id
_entity_poly.type
_entity_poly.pdbx_seq_one_letter_code
_entity_poly.pdbx_strand_id
1 'polypeptide(L)'
;MGFHTVCRPLFCFLPCFIFIEAGEEAGLLLRPSLAYGILARAAIATKDYENAARLTARYLKLCSDNGLYEYFRLRKAYDPVLAFAYDNGIEPEFTGQMMEFAGYSRKKAYMETLGAFAVYQDKDRQKPLKFRTKRERELLAFLLDAGEQGATKEQIYNAIWWESDSKNINNLIAVNLAHLKKDLECAGIGESVICRENRYFICRDEIEYDIDLFERTYEEFKSQKTEELASRLLSLYKGEYLFGYEALWAAPQRIRYRKIYDEAQNFLHNRSP
;
A
#
# COMPACT_ATOMS: atom_id res chain seq x y z
N MET A 1 25.04 -37.44 -7.54
CA MET A 1 24.36 -37.20 -6.25
C MET A 1 24.82 -35.85 -5.72
N GLY A 2 24.17 -34.77 -6.19
CA GLY A 2 24.46 -33.42 -5.73
C GLY A 2 23.62 -33.12 -4.50
N PHE A 3 24.27 -32.92 -3.36
CA PHE A 3 23.64 -32.35 -2.18
C PHE A 3 23.27 -30.89 -2.48
N HIS A 4 22.03 -30.64 -2.90
CA HIS A 4 21.43 -29.33 -2.79
C HIS A 4 21.14 -29.08 -1.31
N THR A 5 22.11 -28.49 -0.61
CA THR A 5 21.86 -27.83 0.67
C THR A 5 20.95 -26.63 0.40
N VAL A 6 19.67 -26.83 0.64
CA VAL A 6 18.73 -25.75 0.90
C VAL A 6 19.25 -25.04 2.15
N CYS A 7 19.97 -23.92 1.97
CA CYS A 7 20.25 -23.00 3.05
C CYS A 7 18.91 -22.49 3.60
N ARG A 8 18.41 -23.14 4.65
CA ARG A 8 17.34 -22.57 5.48
C ARG A 8 17.86 -21.22 6.02
N PRO A 9 17.10 -20.13 5.92
CA PRO A 9 17.47 -18.82 6.49
C PRO A 9 17.81 -18.87 7.99
N LEU A 10 17.33 -19.90 8.68
CA LEU A 10 17.46 -20.14 10.13
C LEU A 10 18.90 -20.26 10.65
N PHE A 11 19.86 -20.74 9.85
CA PHE A 11 21.22 -20.96 10.37
C PHE A 11 22.04 -19.69 10.57
N CYS A 12 21.67 -18.57 9.94
CA CYS A 12 22.37 -17.30 10.12
C CYS A 12 21.91 -16.50 11.36
N PHE A 13 20.79 -16.84 11.99
CA PHE A 13 20.22 -16.05 13.09
C PHE A 13 20.37 -16.66 14.48
N LEU A 14 20.80 -17.92 14.59
CA LEU A 14 20.97 -18.62 15.87
C LEU A 14 21.87 -17.88 16.88
N PRO A 15 23.03 -17.29 16.47
CA PRO A 15 23.86 -16.51 17.39
C PRO A 15 23.17 -15.23 17.85
N CYS A 16 22.49 -14.54 16.92
CA CYS A 16 21.75 -13.31 17.24
C CYS A 16 20.62 -13.56 18.24
N PHE A 17 19.96 -14.71 18.17
CA PHE A 17 18.88 -15.07 19.08
C PHE A 17 19.34 -15.14 20.54
N ILE A 18 20.48 -15.77 20.78
CA ILE A 18 21.08 -15.89 22.12
C ILE A 18 21.43 -14.52 22.69
N PHE A 19 21.95 -13.60 21.87
CA PHE A 19 22.24 -12.22 22.32
C PHE A 19 20.98 -11.42 22.65
N ILE A 20 19.89 -11.64 21.91
CA ILE A 20 18.60 -10.99 22.14
C ILE A 20 18.00 -11.49 23.46
N GLU A 21 17.99 -12.81 23.69
CA GLU A 21 17.49 -13.43 24.92
C GLU A 21 18.34 -13.03 26.13
N ALA A 22 19.68 -13.08 26.03
CA ALA A 22 20.57 -12.63 27.10
C ALA A 22 20.40 -11.14 27.43
N GLY A 23 20.16 -10.30 26.40
CA GLY A 23 19.85 -8.88 26.60
C GLY A 23 18.49 -8.66 27.27
N GLU A 24 17.52 -9.52 26.98
CA GLU A 24 16.21 -9.50 27.62
C GLU A 24 16.31 -9.90 29.10
N GLU A 25 17.02 -10.99 29.41
CA GLU A 25 17.30 -11.46 30.77
C GLU A 25 18.10 -10.42 31.59
N ALA A 26 18.98 -9.66 30.93
CA ALA A 26 19.74 -8.57 31.53
C ALA A 26 18.93 -7.27 31.71
N GLY A 27 17.64 -7.24 31.34
CA GLY A 27 16.79 -6.06 31.47
C GLY A 27 17.08 -4.93 30.47
N LEU A 28 17.88 -5.19 29.41
CA LEU A 28 18.22 -4.21 28.38
C LEU A 28 17.13 -4.11 27.30
N LEU A 29 15.86 -3.97 27.70
CA LEU A 29 14.67 -4.31 26.92
C LEU A 29 14.46 -3.52 25.62
N LEU A 30 15.13 -2.38 25.45
CA LEU A 30 15.05 -1.56 24.25
C LEU A 30 15.55 -2.28 22.99
N ARG A 31 16.75 -2.86 23.06
CA ARG A 31 17.43 -3.46 21.90
C ARG A 31 16.86 -4.84 21.52
N PRO A 32 16.55 -5.74 22.47
CA PRO A 32 15.87 -6.99 22.20
C PRO A 32 14.50 -6.78 21.57
N SER A 33 13.70 -5.82 22.06
CA SER A 33 12.38 -5.54 21.50
C SER A 33 12.48 -5.14 20.02
N LEU A 34 13.40 -4.25 19.67
CA LEU A 34 13.64 -3.87 18.28
C LEU A 34 14.09 -5.06 17.42
N ALA A 35 14.96 -5.90 17.95
CA ALA A 35 15.46 -7.08 17.25
C ALA A 35 14.33 -8.09 16.98
N TYR A 36 13.46 -8.36 17.96
CA TYR A 36 12.28 -9.21 17.76
C TYR A 36 11.35 -8.66 16.67
N GLY A 37 11.12 -7.34 16.66
CA GLY A 37 10.31 -6.71 15.62
C GLY A 37 10.91 -6.87 14.21
N ILE A 38 12.22 -6.67 14.05
CA ILE A 38 12.92 -6.88 12.77
C ILE A 38 12.87 -8.35 12.34
N LEU A 39 13.11 -9.28 13.27
CA LEU A 39 13.06 -10.71 13.00
C LEU A 39 11.63 -11.16 12.63
N ALA A 40 10.61 -10.62 13.29
CA ALA A 40 9.21 -10.87 12.95
C ALA A 40 8.92 -10.46 11.50
N ARG A 41 9.35 -9.27 11.08
CA ARG A 41 9.21 -8.81 9.69
C ARG A 41 9.90 -9.74 8.70
N ALA A 42 11.14 -10.16 9.02
CA ALA A 42 11.90 -11.06 8.16
C ALA A 42 11.16 -12.40 8.00
N ALA A 43 10.68 -12.97 9.11
CA ALA A 43 9.90 -14.22 9.10
C ALA A 43 8.60 -14.11 8.30
N ILE A 44 7.87 -12.99 8.43
CA ILE A 44 6.67 -12.69 7.63
C ILE A 44 7.03 -12.64 6.14
N ALA A 45 8.10 -11.92 5.77
CA ALA A 45 8.54 -11.80 4.39
C ALA A 45 8.98 -13.15 3.78
N THR A 46 9.59 -14.03 4.57
CA THR A 46 9.97 -15.38 4.13
C THR A 46 8.84 -16.42 4.25
N LYS A 47 7.63 -16.00 4.64
CA LYS A 47 6.45 -16.87 4.87
C LYS A 47 6.71 -17.99 5.89
N ASP A 48 7.60 -17.75 6.86
CA ASP A 48 7.84 -18.65 7.98
C ASP A 48 6.82 -18.36 9.09
N TYR A 49 5.64 -18.98 8.96
CA TYR A 49 4.49 -18.70 9.82
C TYR A 49 4.76 -18.97 11.31
N GLU A 50 5.45 -20.06 11.63
CA GLU A 50 5.71 -20.45 13.02
C GLU A 50 6.59 -19.42 13.72
N ASN A 51 7.69 -19.01 13.08
CA ASN A 51 8.54 -17.96 13.63
C ASN A 51 7.88 -16.59 13.57
N ALA A 52 7.14 -16.26 12.52
CA ALA A 52 6.41 -15.00 12.42
C ALA A 52 5.44 -14.83 13.60
N ALA A 53 4.67 -15.86 13.94
CA ALA A 53 3.75 -15.84 15.08
C ALA A 53 4.49 -15.69 16.41
N ARG A 54 5.50 -16.53 16.67
CA ARG A 54 6.26 -16.49 17.92
C ARG A 54 6.95 -15.15 18.15
N LEU A 55 7.63 -14.62 17.12
CA LEU A 55 8.39 -13.38 17.20
C LEU A 55 7.48 -12.17 17.33
N THR A 56 6.36 -12.16 16.61
CA THR A 56 5.36 -11.10 16.69
C THR A 56 4.74 -11.05 18.09
N ALA A 57 4.35 -12.21 18.64
CA ALA A 57 3.80 -12.27 20.00
C ALA A 57 4.80 -11.77 21.05
N ARG A 58 6.07 -12.22 20.97
CA ARG A 58 7.12 -11.77 21.91
C ARG A 58 7.40 -10.28 21.79
N TYR A 59 7.47 -9.76 20.56
CA TYR A 59 7.67 -8.33 20.30
C TYR A 59 6.55 -7.48 20.89
N LEU A 60 5.29 -7.80 20.58
CA LEU A 60 4.13 -7.03 21.05
C LEU A 60 4.01 -7.05 22.57
N LYS A 61 4.24 -8.21 23.18
CA LYS A 61 4.24 -8.35 24.64
C LYS A 61 5.31 -7.49 25.31
N LEU A 62 6.54 -7.53 24.79
CA LEU A 62 7.62 -6.68 25.30
C LEU A 62 7.32 -5.19 25.13
N CYS A 63 6.70 -4.79 24.02
CA CYS A 63 6.27 -3.41 23.81
C CYS A 63 5.18 -2.99 24.82
N SER A 64 4.19 -3.85 25.07
CA SER A 64 3.12 -3.63 26.04
C SER A 64 3.68 -3.49 27.46
N ASP A 65 4.52 -4.43 27.88
CA ASP A 65 5.06 -4.49 29.24
C ASP A 65 6.00 -3.31 29.56
N ASN A 66 6.63 -2.71 28.54
CA ASN A 66 7.67 -1.69 28.70
C ASN A 66 7.33 -0.31 28.14
N GLY A 67 6.11 -0.10 27.64
CA GLY A 67 5.70 1.19 27.09
C GLY A 67 6.41 1.62 25.81
N LEU A 68 6.92 0.67 25.01
CA LEU A 68 7.75 0.95 23.82
C LEU A 68 6.89 1.22 22.57
N TYR A 69 6.03 2.24 22.62
CA TYR A 69 5.01 2.47 21.59
C TYR A 69 5.50 3.34 20.41
N GLU A 70 6.46 4.24 20.65
CA GLU A 70 6.93 5.22 19.66
C GLU A 70 7.44 4.56 18.36
N TYR A 71 7.89 3.30 18.42
CA TYR A 71 8.35 2.56 17.25
C TYR A 71 7.26 2.26 16.23
N PHE A 72 6.00 2.13 16.65
CA PHE A 72 4.89 1.91 15.74
C PHE A 72 4.60 3.13 14.85
N ARG A 73 5.13 4.32 15.19
CA ARG A 73 5.09 5.48 14.29
C ARG A 73 5.95 5.30 13.03
N LEU A 74 6.92 4.38 13.06
CA LEU A 74 7.70 3.99 11.87
C LEU A 74 6.88 3.05 10.97
N ARG A 75 5.75 3.55 10.43
CA ARG A 75 4.73 2.79 9.70
C ARG A 75 5.30 1.76 8.71
N LYS A 76 6.19 2.18 7.81
CA LYS A 76 6.84 1.30 6.81
C LYS A 76 7.55 0.09 7.41
N ALA A 77 8.04 0.19 8.64
CA ALA A 77 8.70 -0.91 9.32
C ALA A 77 7.69 -1.84 10.01
N TYR A 78 6.74 -1.31 10.78
CA TYR A 78 5.96 -2.13 11.71
C TYR A 78 4.52 -2.42 11.27
N ASP A 79 4.01 -1.78 10.22
CA ASP A 79 2.71 -2.10 9.62
C ASP A 79 2.57 -3.60 9.28
N PRO A 80 3.57 -4.28 8.66
CA PRO A 80 3.45 -5.71 8.37
C PRO A 80 3.31 -6.58 9.63
N VAL A 81 3.94 -6.16 10.72
CA VAL A 81 3.89 -6.88 12.01
C VAL A 81 2.53 -6.72 12.66
N LEU A 82 1.99 -5.50 12.69
CA LEU A 82 0.64 -5.24 13.20
C LEU A 82 -0.44 -5.93 12.35
N ALA A 83 -0.29 -5.90 11.02
CA ALA A 83 -1.19 -6.60 10.11
C ALA A 83 -1.20 -8.11 10.37
N PHE A 84 -0.01 -8.71 10.49
CA PHE A 84 0.13 -10.14 10.79
C PHE A 84 -0.45 -10.48 12.16
N ALA A 85 -0.16 -9.67 13.18
CA ALA A 85 -0.70 -9.88 14.53
C ALA A 85 -2.22 -9.88 14.54
N TYR A 86 -2.83 -8.89 13.87
CA TYR A 86 -4.27 -8.77 13.78
C TYR A 86 -4.91 -9.95 13.04
N ASP A 87 -4.39 -10.31 11.85
CA ASP A 87 -4.92 -11.40 11.03
C ASP A 87 -4.81 -12.78 11.73
N ASN A 88 -3.88 -12.94 12.68
CA ASN A 88 -3.66 -14.17 13.43
C ASN A 88 -4.14 -14.10 14.89
N GLY A 89 -4.81 -13.02 15.32
CA GLY A 89 -5.32 -12.88 16.69
C GLY A 89 -4.24 -12.84 17.78
N ILE A 90 -3.04 -12.33 17.46
CA ILE A 90 -1.91 -12.22 18.39
C ILE A 90 -2.06 -10.93 19.20
N GLU A 91 -2.07 -11.05 20.54
CA GLU A 91 -2.20 -9.93 21.48
C GLU A 91 -3.30 -8.92 21.04
N PRO A 92 -4.57 -9.35 20.88
CA PRO A 92 -5.56 -8.63 20.08
C PRO A 92 -5.92 -7.24 20.63
N GLU A 93 -5.99 -7.08 21.95
CA GLU A 93 -6.25 -5.78 22.59
C GLU A 93 -5.11 -4.79 22.33
N PHE A 94 -3.86 -5.22 22.59
CA PHE A 94 -2.68 -4.40 22.40
C PHE A 94 -2.43 -4.10 20.92
N THR A 95 -2.61 -5.09 20.04
CA THR A 95 -2.55 -4.92 18.59
C THR A 95 -3.54 -3.87 18.13
N GLY A 96 -4.80 -3.92 18.59
CA GLY A 96 -5.81 -2.91 18.27
C GLY A 96 -5.40 -1.50 18.71
N GLN A 97 -4.92 -1.36 19.95
CA GLN A 97 -4.42 -0.08 20.47
C GLN A 97 -3.24 0.46 19.66
N MET A 98 -2.30 -0.40 19.26
CA MET A 98 -1.13 0.02 18.49
C MET A 98 -1.48 0.34 17.03
N MET A 99 -2.46 -0.34 16.44
CA MET A 99 -3.00 0.02 15.12
C MET A 99 -3.61 1.42 15.15
N GLU A 100 -4.43 1.73 16.15
CA GLU A 100 -5.00 3.07 16.33
C GLU A 100 -3.92 4.12 16.59
N PHE A 101 -2.99 3.86 17.53
CA PHE A 101 -1.89 4.75 17.86
C PHE A 101 -0.98 5.07 16.67
N ALA A 102 -0.70 4.07 15.83
CA ALA A 102 0.11 4.23 14.62
C ALA A 102 -0.66 4.91 13.47
N GLY A 103 -1.98 5.05 13.58
CA GLY A 103 -2.84 5.39 12.43
C GLY A 103 -2.69 4.36 11.31
N TYR A 104 -2.55 3.09 11.66
CA TYR A 104 -2.49 1.97 10.73
C TYR A 104 -3.87 1.33 10.59
N SER A 105 -4.32 1.20 9.35
CA SER A 105 -5.54 0.51 9.00
C SER A 105 -5.24 -0.57 7.95
N ARG A 106 -5.97 -1.69 8.03
CA ARG A 106 -5.83 -2.77 7.06
C ARG A 106 -6.19 -2.22 5.68
N LYS A 107 -5.42 -2.55 4.66
CA LYS A 107 -5.85 -2.28 3.28
C LYS A 107 -7.05 -3.17 2.98
N LYS A 108 -8.21 -2.55 2.81
CA LYS A 108 -9.50 -3.19 2.56
C LYS A 108 -9.83 -3.21 1.08
N ALA A 109 -9.28 -2.28 0.30
CA ALA A 109 -9.49 -2.24 -1.13
C ALA A 109 -8.18 -2.28 -1.92
N TYR A 110 -8.28 -2.81 -3.13
CA TYR A 110 -7.22 -2.76 -4.13
C TYR A 110 -7.71 -2.01 -5.37
N MET A 111 -6.86 -1.17 -5.96
CA MET A 111 -7.17 -0.43 -7.18
C MET A 111 -6.13 -0.69 -8.27
N GLU A 112 -6.60 -1.00 -9.46
CA GLU A 112 -5.79 -1.17 -10.66
C GLU A 112 -5.95 0.07 -11.54
N THR A 113 -4.84 0.74 -11.84
CA THR A 113 -4.81 2.00 -12.60
C THR A 113 -3.90 1.93 -13.82
N LEU A 114 -2.91 1.03 -13.85
CA LEU A 114 -2.09 0.75 -15.03
C LEU A 114 -2.84 -0.24 -15.93
N GLY A 115 -3.55 0.29 -16.93
CA GLY A 115 -4.54 -0.43 -17.73
C GLY A 115 -5.96 0.04 -17.43
N ALA A 116 -6.93 -0.87 -17.57
CA ALA A 116 -8.33 -0.55 -17.33
C ALA A 116 -8.59 -0.28 -15.84
N PHE A 117 -9.19 0.87 -15.51
CA PHE A 117 -9.42 1.24 -14.11
C PHE A 117 -10.44 0.34 -13.42
N ALA A 118 -10.00 -0.39 -12.39
CA ALA A 118 -10.79 -1.32 -11.59
C ALA A 118 -10.53 -1.14 -10.09
N VAL A 119 -11.57 -1.41 -9.29
CA VAL A 119 -11.52 -1.34 -7.83
C VAL A 119 -12.08 -2.63 -7.27
N TYR A 120 -11.44 -3.17 -6.24
CA TYR A 120 -11.79 -4.42 -5.60
C TYR A 120 -11.97 -4.21 -4.10
N GLN A 121 -12.91 -4.92 -3.48
CA GLN A 121 -13.21 -4.90 -2.04
C GLN A 121 -12.29 -5.81 -1.22
N ASP A 122 -11.26 -6.37 -1.86
CA ASP A 122 -10.29 -7.27 -1.26
C ASP A 122 -8.95 -7.15 -1.99
N LYS A 123 -7.88 -7.53 -1.29
CA LYS A 123 -6.52 -7.55 -1.84
C LYS A 123 -6.33 -8.60 -2.94
N ASP A 124 -7.06 -9.70 -2.87
CA ASP A 124 -6.93 -10.83 -3.79
C ASP A 124 -7.64 -10.58 -5.13
N ARG A 125 -8.23 -9.38 -5.30
CA ARG A 125 -8.90 -8.91 -6.50
C ARG A 125 -10.07 -9.82 -6.94
N GLN A 126 -10.75 -10.44 -5.98
CA GLN A 126 -11.83 -11.39 -6.25
C GLN A 126 -13.22 -10.73 -6.29
N LYS A 127 -13.41 -9.61 -5.59
CA LYS A 127 -14.70 -8.92 -5.44
C LYS A 127 -14.62 -7.53 -6.05
N PRO A 128 -14.91 -7.37 -7.36
CA PRO A 128 -14.91 -6.06 -7.99
C PRO A 128 -16.02 -5.18 -7.41
N LEU A 129 -15.67 -3.94 -7.05
CA LEU A 129 -16.60 -2.92 -6.63
C LEU A 129 -17.25 -2.28 -7.86
N LYS A 130 -18.59 -2.28 -7.90
CA LYS A 130 -19.37 -1.67 -8.99
C LYS A 130 -19.74 -0.24 -8.63
N PHE A 131 -19.30 0.70 -9.46
CA PHE A 131 -19.74 2.10 -9.42
C PHE A 131 -20.97 2.31 -10.30
N ARG A 132 -21.79 3.30 -9.96
CA ARG A 132 -23.04 3.59 -10.69
C ARG A 132 -22.79 4.12 -12.09
N THR A 133 -21.75 4.95 -12.22
CA THR A 133 -21.42 5.60 -13.50
C THR A 133 -19.93 5.57 -13.79
N LYS A 134 -19.57 5.69 -15.08
CA LYS A 134 -18.17 5.87 -15.51
C LYS A 134 -17.57 7.16 -14.94
N ARG A 135 -18.36 8.23 -14.82
CA ARG A 135 -17.92 9.54 -14.29
C ARG A 135 -17.63 9.51 -12.79
N GLU A 136 -18.43 8.78 -12.00
CA GLU A 136 -18.14 8.55 -10.59
C GLU A 136 -16.83 7.77 -10.40
N ARG A 137 -16.60 6.76 -11.24
CA ARG A 137 -15.35 6.02 -11.23
C ARG A 137 -14.16 6.90 -11.66
N GLU A 138 -14.35 7.77 -12.66
CA GLU A 138 -13.35 8.77 -13.05
C GLU A 138 -13.04 9.77 -11.93
N LEU A 139 -14.06 10.19 -11.16
CA LEU A 139 -13.89 11.06 -10.00
C LEU A 139 -12.99 10.44 -8.93
N LEU A 140 -13.17 9.16 -8.64
CA LEU A 140 -12.28 8.44 -7.74
C LEU A 140 -10.83 8.48 -8.26
N ALA A 141 -10.61 8.15 -9.52
CA ALA A 141 -9.28 8.17 -10.13
C ALA A 141 -8.64 9.57 -10.10
N PHE A 142 -9.42 10.61 -10.37
CA PHE A 142 -8.95 11.99 -10.33
C PHE A 142 -8.52 12.42 -8.92
N LEU A 143 -9.31 12.11 -7.90
CA LEU A 143 -8.97 12.44 -6.52
C LEU A 143 -7.77 11.63 -5.99
N LEU A 144 -7.57 10.40 -6.49
CA LEU A 144 -6.39 9.61 -6.19
C LEU A 144 -5.12 10.24 -6.79
N ASP A 145 -5.20 10.71 -8.05
CA ASP A 145 -4.10 11.38 -8.73
C ASP A 145 -3.75 12.73 -8.08
N ALA A 146 -4.76 13.47 -7.60
CA ALA A 146 -4.55 14.73 -6.85
C ALA A 146 -3.77 14.53 -5.54
N GLY A 147 -3.78 13.31 -4.98
CA GLY A 147 -3.01 12.93 -3.79
C GLY A 147 -3.21 13.88 -2.60
N GLU A 148 -2.11 14.24 -1.96
CA GLU A 148 -2.09 15.11 -0.76
C GLU A 148 -2.45 16.58 -1.07
N GLN A 149 -2.51 17.00 -2.34
CA GLN A 149 -2.94 18.35 -2.70
C GLN A 149 -4.47 18.47 -2.68
N GLY A 150 -5.16 17.35 -2.90
CA GLY A 150 -6.60 17.29 -3.10
C GLY A 150 -7.08 18.15 -4.26
N ALA A 151 -8.40 18.22 -4.43
CA ALA A 151 -9.00 19.00 -5.51
C ALA A 151 -10.15 19.88 -5.01
N THR A 152 -10.27 21.10 -5.53
CA THR A 152 -11.44 21.95 -5.31
C THR A 152 -12.61 21.49 -6.20
N LYS A 153 -13.84 21.93 -5.89
CA LYS A 153 -15.00 21.66 -6.77
C LYS A 153 -14.80 22.16 -8.19
N GLU A 154 -14.13 23.31 -8.36
CA GLU A 154 -13.83 23.88 -9.66
C GLU A 154 -12.85 23.00 -10.46
N GLN A 155 -11.79 22.50 -9.81
CA GLN A 155 -10.85 21.57 -10.45
C GLN A 155 -11.54 20.25 -10.84
N ILE A 156 -12.38 19.71 -9.96
CA ILE A 156 -13.18 18.52 -10.23
C ILE A 156 -14.11 18.74 -11.44
N TYR A 157 -14.80 19.88 -11.47
CA TYR A 157 -15.67 20.25 -12.58
C TYR A 157 -14.91 20.29 -13.90
N ASN A 158 -13.82 21.05 -13.95
CA ASN A 158 -13.02 21.24 -15.16
C ASN A 158 -12.37 19.93 -15.63
N ALA A 159 -12.05 19.01 -14.72
CA ALA A 159 -11.45 17.72 -15.08
C ALA A 159 -12.47 16.72 -15.65
N ILE A 160 -13.69 16.67 -15.10
CA ILE A 160 -14.62 15.54 -15.33
C ILE A 160 -15.91 15.97 -16.04
N TRP A 161 -16.40 17.18 -15.78
CA TRP A 161 -17.70 17.67 -16.23
C TRP A 161 -17.63 18.96 -17.04
N TRP A 162 -16.48 19.28 -17.65
CA TRP A 162 -16.29 20.53 -18.39
C TRP A 162 -17.30 20.74 -19.54
N GLU A 163 -17.84 19.66 -20.11
CA GLU A 163 -18.86 19.68 -21.18
C GLU A 163 -20.31 19.68 -20.65
N SER A 164 -20.51 19.70 -19.33
CA SER A 164 -21.84 19.56 -18.73
C SER A 164 -22.62 20.86 -18.75
N ASP A 165 -23.80 20.86 -19.37
CA ASP A 165 -24.76 21.99 -19.36
C ASP A 165 -25.50 22.16 -18.02
N SER A 166 -25.08 21.45 -16.96
CA SER A 166 -25.76 21.49 -15.67
C SER A 166 -25.74 22.90 -15.08
N LYS A 167 -26.93 23.46 -14.83
CA LYS A 167 -27.09 24.76 -14.15
C LYS A 167 -26.68 24.71 -12.67
N ASN A 168 -26.46 23.53 -12.10
CA ASN A 168 -26.09 23.36 -10.69
C ASN A 168 -24.96 22.32 -10.50
N ILE A 169 -23.78 22.71 -10.99
CA ILE A 169 -22.54 21.94 -10.92
C ILE A 169 -22.17 21.57 -9.47
N ASN A 170 -22.35 22.50 -8.53
CA ASN A 170 -22.00 22.28 -7.13
C ASN A 170 -22.82 21.15 -6.50
N ASN A 171 -24.12 21.06 -6.81
CA ASN A 171 -24.94 19.93 -6.37
C ASN A 171 -24.55 18.64 -7.10
N LEU A 172 -24.26 18.69 -8.40
CA LEU A 172 -23.83 17.51 -9.17
C LEU A 172 -22.59 16.87 -8.53
N ILE A 173 -21.57 17.68 -8.22
CA ILE A 173 -20.34 17.20 -7.58
C ILE A 173 -20.63 16.66 -6.19
N ALA A 174 -21.41 17.38 -5.37
CA ALA A 174 -21.74 16.93 -4.02
C ALA A 174 -22.46 15.58 -4.01
N VAL A 175 -23.40 15.37 -4.94
CA VAL A 175 -24.14 14.11 -5.09
C VAL A 175 -23.20 12.98 -5.52
N ASN A 176 -22.32 13.21 -6.49
CA ASN A 176 -21.34 12.19 -6.92
C ASN A 176 -20.33 11.84 -5.82
N LEU A 177 -19.89 12.82 -5.02
CA LEU A 177 -19.02 12.57 -3.86
C LEU A 177 -19.73 11.75 -2.78
N ALA A 178 -21.02 12.00 -2.55
CA ALA A 178 -21.81 11.23 -1.60
C ALA A 178 -22.04 9.78 -2.07
N HIS A 179 -22.27 9.57 -3.37
CA HIS A 179 -22.34 8.25 -3.96
C HIS A 179 -21.00 7.52 -3.86
N LEU A 180 -19.91 8.19 -4.22
CA LEU A 180 -18.56 7.64 -4.14
C LEU A 180 -18.23 7.20 -2.70
N LYS A 181 -18.56 8.04 -1.71
CA LYS A 181 -18.38 7.70 -0.30
C LYS A 181 -19.13 6.43 0.06
N LYS A 182 -20.40 6.32 -0.33
CA LYS A 182 -21.25 5.14 -0.06
C LYS A 182 -20.73 3.87 -0.75
N ASP A 183 -20.26 3.98 -1.98
CA ASP A 183 -19.71 2.84 -2.72
C ASP A 183 -18.41 2.35 -2.07
N LEU A 184 -17.56 3.26 -1.57
CA LEU A 184 -16.35 2.91 -0.83
C LEU A 184 -16.65 2.38 0.59
N GLU A 185 -17.69 2.87 1.26
CA GLU A 185 -18.20 2.29 2.51
C GLU A 185 -18.66 0.84 2.30
N CYS A 186 -19.29 0.52 1.16
CA CYS A 186 -19.62 -0.87 0.80
C CYS A 186 -18.38 -1.75 0.62
N ALA A 187 -17.22 -1.17 0.32
CA ALA A 187 -15.92 -1.86 0.30
C ALA A 187 -15.26 -1.92 1.69
N GLY A 188 -15.94 -1.47 2.75
CA GLY A 188 -15.45 -1.45 4.13
C GLY A 188 -14.58 -0.24 4.47
N ILE A 189 -14.44 0.74 3.58
CA ILE A 189 -13.63 1.94 3.80
C ILE A 189 -14.51 3.02 4.45
N GLY A 190 -14.34 3.23 5.76
CA GLY A 190 -15.24 4.10 6.55
C GLY A 190 -15.01 5.59 6.30
N GLU A 191 -13.76 6.03 6.21
CA GLU A 191 -13.39 7.44 5.99
C GLU A 191 -12.73 7.64 4.62
N SER A 192 -13.43 7.28 3.56
CA SER A 192 -12.86 7.25 2.21
C SER A 192 -12.68 8.63 1.58
N VAL A 193 -13.64 9.55 1.74
CA VAL A 193 -13.64 10.89 1.14
C VAL A 193 -13.57 11.94 2.24
N ILE A 194 -12.51 12.74 2.24
CA ILE A 194 -12.26 13.78 3.25
C ILE A 194 -12.40 15.15 2.59
N CYS A 195 -13.05 16.09 3.28
CA CYS A 195 -13.09 17.50 2.89
C CYS A 195 -12.34 18.35 3.93
N ARG A 196 -11.29 19.05 3.50
CA ARG A 196 -10.50 19.98 4.34
C ARG A 196 -10.25 21.24 3.53
N GLU A 197 -10.52 22.41 4.12
CA GLU A 197 -10.25 23.71 3.48
C GLU A 197 -10.81 23.84 2.05
N ASN A 198 -12.03 23.35 1.83
CA ASN A 198 -12.70 23.34 0.51
C ASN A 198 -12.00 22.50 -0.58
N ARG A 199 -11.15 21.56 -0.16
CA ARG A 199 -10.51 20.55 -1.00
C ARG A 199 -10.99 19.16 -0.62
N TYR A 200 -11.13 18.31 -1.63
CA TYR A 200 -11.55 16.92 -1.50
C TYR A 200 -10.36 15.99 -1.70
N PHE A 201 -10.30 14.95 -0.88
CA PHE A 201 -9.22 13.97 -0.82
C PHE A 201 -9.79 12.56 -0.72
N ILE A 202 -9.04 11.59 -1.22
CA ILE A 202 -9.26 10.18 -0.89
C ILE A 202 -8.28 9.76 0.20
N CYS A 203 -8.81 9.26 1.31
CA CYS A 203 -7.98 8.64 2.34
C CYS A 203 -7.45 7.30 1.82
N ARG A 204 -6.13 7.24 1.60
CA ARG A 204 -5.45 6.06 1.05
C ARG A 204 -5.01 5.07 2.12
N ASP A 205 -5.27 5.34 3.40
CA ASP A 205 -4.81 4.48 4.50
C ASP A 205 -5.34 3.05 4.38
N GLU A 206 -6.59 2.88 3.90
CA GLU A 206 -7.22 1.56 3.69
C GLU A 206 -7.18 1.09 2.23
N ILE A 207 -6.49 1.80 1.34
CA ILE A 207 -6.43 1.51 -0.10
C ILE A 207 -5.02 1.12 -0.49
N GLU A 208 -4.91 0.04 -1.26
CA GLU A 208 -3.70 -0.35 -1.97
C GLU A 208 -3.93 -0.17 -3.47
N TYR A 209 -2.92 0.26 -4.23
CA TYR A 209 -3.07 0.47 -5.66
C TYR A 209 -1.77 0.18 -6.41
N ASP A 210 -1.89 -0.29 -7.64
CA ASP A 210 -0.79 -0.85 -8.43
C ASP A 210 0.38 0.11 -8.71
N ILE A 211 0.10 1.41 -8.86
CA ILE A 211 1.14 2.43 -9.06
C ILE A 211 2.13 2.51 -7.90
N ASP A 212 1.70 2.31 -6.64
CA ASP A 212 2.62 2.37 -5.50
C ASP A 212 3.71 1.31 -5.62
N LEU A 213 3.35 0.12 -6.08
CA LEU A 213 4.30 -0.97 -6.31
C LEU A 213 5.19 -0.66 -7.51
N PHE A 214 4.62 -0.10 -8.58
CA PHE A 214 5.35 0.30 -9.78
C PHE A 214 6.42 1.36 -9.48
N GLU A 215 6.04 2.45 -8.81
CA GLU A 215 6.93 3.56 -8.45
C GLU A 215 8.04 3.10 -7.50
N ARG A 216 7.72 2.28 -6.49
CA ARG A 216 8.75 1.72 -5.59
C ARG A 216 9.76 0.87 -6.34
N THR A 217 9.28 0.00 -7.24
CA THR A 217 10.15 -0.83 -8.08
C THR A 217 11.03 0.05 -8.98
N TYR A 218 10.50 1.17 -9.46
CA TYR A 218 11.25 2.11 -10.29
C TYR A 218 12.34 2.86 -9.51
N GLU A 219 12.06 3.29 -8.28
CA GLU A 219 13.08 3.88 -7.40
C GLU A 219 14.23 2.90 -7.11
N GLU A 220 13.90 1.62 -6.85
CA GLU A 220 14.90 0.56 -6.68
C GLU A 220 15.69 0.33 -7.98
N PHE A 221 15.01 0.30 -9.13
CA PHE A 221 15.62 0.12 -10.44
C PHE A 221 16.61 1.24 -10.76
N LYS A 222 16.26 2.52 -10.51
CA LYS A 222 17.17 3.66 -10.68
C LYS A 222 18.45 3.52 -9.86
N SER A 223 18.35 2.91 -8.68
CA SER A 223 19.46 2.75 -7.74
C SER A 223 20.37 1.56 -8.10
N GLN A 224 19.78 0.40 -8.41
CA GLN A 224 20.53 -0.86 -8.56
C GLN A 224 20.75 -1.28 -10.01
N LYS A 225 19.86 -0.87 -10.93
CA LYS A 225 19.89 -1.19 -12.37
C LYS A 225 20.13 -2.68 -12.66
N THR A 226 19.28 -3.54 -12.09
CA THR A 226 19.31 -4.99 -12.31
C THR A 226 18.26 -5.43 -13.32
N GLU A 227 18.52 -6.52 -14.05
CA GLU A 227 17.57 -7.10 -15.02
C GLU A 227 16.29 -7.63 -14.37
N GLU A 228 16.37 -8.14 -13.14
CA GLU A 228 15.22 -8.59 -12.36
C GLU A 228 14.23 -7.44 -12.11
N LEU A 229 14.73 -6.29 -11.65
CA LEU A 229 13.92 -5.09 -11.42
C LEU A 229 13.33 -4.54 -12.73
N ALA A 230 14.10 -4.52 -13.82
CA ALA A 230 13.58 -4.10 -15.13
C ALA A 230 12.45 -5.02 -15.61
N SER A 231 12.65 -6.35 -15.54
CA SER A 231 11.64 -7.34 -15.90
C SER A 231 10.38 -7.21 -15.03
N ARG A 232 10.56 -6.94 -13.74
CA ARG A 232 9.46 -6.68 -12.81
C ARG A 232 8.67 -5.43 -13.20
N LEU A 233 9.33 -4.32 -13.55
CA LEU A 233 8.65 -3.11 -14.04
C LEU A 233 7.79 -3.40 -15.28
N LEU A 234 8.34 -4.12 -16.26
CA LEU A 234 7.59 -4.50 -17.47
C LEU A 234 6.36 -5.36 -17.13
N SER A 235 6.47 -6.28 -16.16
CA SER A 235 5.34 -7.12 -15.73
C SER A 235 4.24 -6.36 -14.99
N LEU A 236 4.59 -5.29 -14.27
CA LEU A 236 3.65 -4.47 -13.50
C LEU A 236 2.87 -3.50 -14.39
N TYR A 237 3.45 -3.07 -15.52
CA TYR A 237 2.79 -2.20 -16.49
C TYR A 237 1.85 -3.02 -17.40
N LYS A 238 0.60 -3.19 -16.98
CA LYS A 238 -0.40 -3.96 -17.76
C LYS A 238 -0.98 -3.18 -18.95
N GLY A 239 -0.82 -1.87 -18.97
CA GLY A 239 -1.35 -0.99 -20.00
C GLY A 239 -1.23 0.48 -19.63
N GLU A 240 -1.70 1.34 -20.54
CA GLU A 240 -1.73 2.80 -20.31
C GLU A 240 -2.53 3.15 -19.04
N TYR A 241 -2.05 4.15 -18.31
CA TYR A 241 -2.72 4.66 -17.12
C TYR A 241 -4.15 5.13 -17.43
N LEU A 242 -5.13 4.56 -16.71
CA LEU A 242 -6.56 4.78 -16.90
C LEU A 242 -7.00 4.56 -18.36
N PHE A 243 -6.57 3.43 -18.94
CA PHE A 243 -6.93 3.04 -20.29
C PHE A 243 -8.46 3.00 -20.47
N GLY A 244 -8.94 3.54 -21.58
CA GLY A 244 -10.37 3.64 -21.90
C GLY A 244 -11.08 4.87 -21.31
N TYR A 245 -10.39 5.74 -20.57
CA TYR A 245 -10.91 7.06 -20.16
C TYR A 245 -10.38 8.16 -21.08
N GLU A 246 -11.24 9.09 -21.48
CA GLU A 246 -10.87 10.31 -22.21
C GLU A 246 -10.48 11.44 -21.24
N ALA A 247 -9.81 11.06 -20.16
CA ALA A 247 -9.37 11.93 -19.08
C ALA A 247 -8.11 12.72 -19.49
N LEU A 248 -8.28 13.94 -20.01
CA LEU A 248 -7.16 14.80 -20.41
C LEU A 248 -6.21 15.10 -19.23
N TRP A 249 -6.76 15.23 -18.02
CA TRP A 249 -6.00 15.44 -16.79
C TRP A 249 -5.02 14.30 -16.49
N ALA A 250 -5.25 13.08 -17.01
CA ALA A 250 -4.39 11.92 -16.79
C ALA A 250 -3.19 11.86 -17.75
N ALA A 251 -3.13 12.73 -18.77
CA ALA A 251 -2.06 12.72 -19.78
C ALA A 251 -0.63 12.81 -19.21
N PRO A 252 -0.33 13.65 -18.19
CA PRO A 252 1.00 13.71 -17.60
C PRO A 252 1.45 12.36 -17.02
N GLN A 253 0.56 11.64 -16.33
CA GLN A 253 0.86 10.33 -15.77
C GLN A 253 1.04 9.26 -16.85
N ARG A 254 0.21 9.29 -17.89
CA ARG A 254 0.34 8.38 -19.05
C ARG A 254 1.72 8.50 -19.68
N ILE A 255 2.18 9.72 -19.93
CA ILE A 255 3.52 9.99 -20.48
C ILE A 255 4.61 9.50 -19.52
N ARG A 256 4.48 9.82 -18.22
CA ARG A 256 5.46 9.42 -17.20
C ARG A 256 5.61 7.90 -17.12
N TYR A 257 4.51 7.17 -16.94
CA TYR A 257 4.57 5.72 -16.77
C TYR A 257 5.00 5.01 -18.06
N ARG A 258 4.60 5.54 -19.22
CA ARG A 258 5.10 5.04 -20.50
C ARG A 258 6.61 5.21 -20.62
N LYS A 259 7.15 6.37 -20.25
CA LYS A 259 8.59 6.63 -20.28
C LYS A 259 9.37 5.66 -19.38
N ILE A 260 8.86 5.38 -18.18
CA ILE A 260 9.49 4.42 -17.26
C ILE A 260 9.51 3.01 -17.86
N TYR A 261 8.38 2.60 -18.48
CA TYR A 261 8.30 1.33 -19.19
C TYR A 261 9.33 1.23 -20.31
N ASP A 262 9.42 2.26 -21.17
CA ASP A 262 10.35 2.29 -22.30
C ASP A 262 11.81 2.27 -21.80
N GLU A 263 12.13 2.93 -20.69
CA GLU A 263 13.46 2.89 -20.07
C GLU A 263 13.84 1.48 -19.61
N ALA A 264 12.95 0.79 -18.90
CA ALA A 264 13.17 -0.58 -18.45
C ALA A 264 13.31 -1.55 -19.64
N GLN A 265 12.52 -1.35 -20.69
CA GLN A 265 12.59 -2.17 -21.91
C GLN A 265 13.92 -1.99 -22.64
N ASN A 266 14.36 -0.74 -22.83
CA ASN A 266 15.63 -0.42 -23.47
C ASN A 266 16.82 -0.97 -22.68
N PHE A 267 16.74 -0.93 -21.35
CA PHE A 267 17.78 -1.49 -20.49
C PHE A 267 17.99 -3.00 -20.73
N LEU A 268 16.91 -3.77 -20.86
CA LEU A 268 16.99 -5.22 -21.16
C LEU A 268 17.45 -5.49 -22.59
N HIS A 269 17.00 -4.68 -23.56
CA HIS A 269 17.40 -4.86 -24.96
C HIS A 269 18.89 -4.61 -25.16
N ASN A 270 19.46 -3.56 -24.55
CA ASN A 270 20.88 -3.22 -24.65
C ASN A 270 21.83 -4.23 -23.96
N ARG A 271 21.29 -5.20 -23.22
CA ARG A 271 22.05 -6.28 -22.56
C ARG A 271 21.82 -7.66 -23.17
N SER A 272 20.90 -7.77 -24.12
CA SER A 272 20.73 -8.99 -24.90
C SER A 272 21.90 -9.07 -25.91
N PRO A 273 22.70 -10.14 -25.93
CA PRO A 273 23.87 -10.26 -26.80
C PRO A 273 23.52 -10.31 -28.29
#